data_AF-A0A812NQF6-F1
#
_entry.id   AF-A0A812NQF6-F1
#
_cell.length_a   1.000
_cell.length_b   1.000
_cell.length_c   1.000
_cell.angle_alpha   90.00
_cell.angle_beta   90.00
_cell.angle_gamma   90.00
#
_symmetry.space_group_name_H-M   'P 1'
#
loop_
_entity.id
_entity.type
_entity.pdbx_description
1 polymer ?
#
loop_
_entity_poly.entity_id
_entity_poly.type
_entity_poly.pdbx_seq_one_letter_code
_entity_poly.pdbx_strand_id
1 'polypeptide(L)'
;MGSQASCCHDDAPEPPKELVEASHACEDPPEHLKGSASKAVDVHTTVEVPSKWSRLHEMRQLEVDSEILRGITLRASLRGGGRLWRRSPLDLDDGERAQLWNKSRSVQHFDVFLSHTWHTPGKWKMLSLLMQAGWKWVIFLNGVIQVLMGILSVTEMLPVPFEYATQCPNFKTKVGYAPWALLLTFLSSILGLLSIPYLPEGFATPLAWDAVCFLDAVCIHQTDTGLMERGIYGLGGFLRSSRELRVLWSRPYLSRLSLGSCWCILFRI
;
A
#
# COMPACT_ATOMS: atom_id res chain seq x y z
N MET A 1 10.00 40.75 38.48
CA MET A 1 9.13 39.85 39.27
C MET A 1 8.26 39.09 38.26
N GLY A 2 8.29 37.78 38.08
CA GLY A 2 8.98 36.66 38.70
C GLY A 2 8.86 35.46 37.75
N SER A 3 9.85 34.59 37.79
CA SER A 3 9.97 33.35 37.02
C SER A 3 8.80 32.40 37.26
N GLN A 4 8.49 31.58 36.25
CA GLN A 4 8.46 30.13 36.44
C GLN A 4 8.62 29.41 35.09
N ALA A 5 9.77 28.76 34.97
CA ALA A 5 10.08 27.77 33.96
C ALA A 5 9.19 26.53 34.20
N SER A 6 8.52 26.07 33.15
CA SER A 6 7.76 24.82 33.17
C SER A 6 8.60 23.72 32.53
N CYS A 7 8.73 22.64 33.27
CA CYS A 7 9.61 21.50 33.07
C CYS A 7 9.43 20.84 31.70
N CYS A 8 10.50 20.81 30.90
CA CYS A 8 10.71 19.73 29.95
C CYS A 8 10.89 18.45 30.77
N HIS A 9 9.91 17.57 30.74
CA HIS A 9 10.13 16.18 31.10
C HIS A 9 11.01 15.58 30.00
N ASP A 10 12.27 15.32 30.35
CA ASP A 10 13.15 14.43 29.60
C ASP A 10 12.62 13.01 29.72
N ASP A 11 11.55 12.70 28.98
CA ASP A 11 11.22 11.32 28.65
C ASP A 11 12.32 10.84 27.69
N ALA A 12 13.34 10.21 28.26
CA ALA A 12 14.34 9.48 27.49
C ALA A 12 13.58 8.59 26.50
N PRO A 13 13.82 8.71 25.18
CA PRO A 13 13.15 7.87 24.22
C PRO A 13 13.45 6.42 24.59
N GLU A 14 12.42 5.64 24.93
CA GLU A 14 12.56 4.18 25.01
C GLU A 14 13.31 3.75 23.74
N PRO A 15 14.44 3.03 23.86
CA PRO A 15 15.14 2.54 22.69
C PRO A 15 14.13 1.75 21.85
N PRO A 16 14.08 1.96 20.53
CA PRO A 16 13.13 1.26 19.68
C PRO A 16 13.27 -0.24 19.96
N LYS A 17 12.16 -0.87 20.38
CA LYS A 17 12.00 -2.31 20.56
C LYS A 17 12.04 -2.99 19.18
N GLU A 18 13.18 -2.89 18.50
CA GLU A 18 13.46 -3.57 17.24
C GLU A 18 14.97 -3.46 16.92
N LEU A 19 15.79 -4.06 17.77
CA LEU A 19 16.76 -5.00 17.22
C LEU A 19 16.17 -6.37 17.46
N VAL A 20 15.55 -6.94 16.43
CA VAL A 20 15.68 -8.39 16.25
C VAL A 20 17.17 -8.58 15.99
N GLU A 21 17.91 -8.75 17.07
CA GLU A 21 19.23 -9.35 17.06
C GLU A 21 19.01 -10.73 16.46
N ALA A 22 19.20 -10.83 15.13
CA ALA A 22 19.45 -12.09 14.48
C ALA A 22 20.82 -12.56 14.97
N SER A 23 20.88 -12.99 16.23
CA SER A 23 21.95 -13.80 16.76
C SER A 23 21.84 -15.15 16.05
N HIS A 24 22.39 -15.20 14.84
CA HIS A 24 22.88 -16.45 14.29
C HIS A 24 24.03 -16.90 15.19
N ALA A 25 23.68 -17.57 16.29
CA ALA A 25 24.56 -18.56 16.86
C ALA A 25 24.70 -19.66 15.79
N CYS A 26 25.78 -19.59 15.00
CA CYS A 26 26.35 -20.79 14.43
C CYS A 26 26.81 -21.64 15.62
N GLU A 27 25.94 -22.52 16.12
CA GLU A 27 26.40 -23.67 16.88
C GLU A 27 27.16 -24.55 15.89
N ASP A 28 28.47 -24.69 16.10
CA ASP A 28 29.28 -25.66 15.39
C ASP A 28 28.68 -27.06 15.59
N PRO A 29 28.62 -27.91 14.54
CA PRO A 29 28.08 -29.24 14.68
C PRO A 29 28.98 -30.08 15.58
N PRO A 30 28.42 -30.87 16.51
CA PRO A 30 29.23 -31.79 17.30
C PRO A 30 29.87 -32.86 16.40
N GLU A 31 31.20 -32.83 16.32
CA GLU A 31 32.03 -33.92 15.80
C GLU A 31 31.86 -35.16 16.69
N HIS A 32 30.86 -36.00 16.44
CA HIS A 32 30.93 -37.41 16.82
C HIS A 32 29.79 -38.18 16.16
N LEU A 33 30.12 -38.96 15.12
CA LEU A 33 29.65 -40.33 14.88
C LEU A 33 30.18 -40.82 13.53
N LYS A 34 31.39 -41.41 13.57
CA LYS A 34 31.85 -42.37 12.55
C LYS A 34 31.09 -43.68 12.75
N GLY A 35 30.33 -44.14 11.76
CA GLY A 35 29.74 -45.47 11.83
C GLY A 35 28.86 -45.87 10.65
N SER A 36 29.39 -46.82 9.86
CA SER A 36 28.71 -47.74 8.94
C SER A 36 28.09 -47.22 7.65
N ALA A 37 28.77 -47.61 6.57
CA ALA A 37 28.31 -47.60 5.20
C ALA A 37 27.05 -48.46 5.01
N SER A 38 25.99 -47.85 4.48
CA SER A 38 24.97 -48.55 3.71
C SER A 38 24.69 -47.74 2.46
N LYS A 39 24.96 -48.33 1.29
CA LYS A 39 24.77 -47.72 -0.04
C LYS A 39 23.27 -47.66 -0.35
N ALA A 40 22.65 -46.52 -0.12
CA ALA A 40 21.40 -46.12 -0.78
C ALA A 40 21.70 -44.91 -1.66
N VAL A 41 21.35 -45.02 -2.93
CA VAL A 41 21.48 -43.95 -3.93
C VAL A 41 20.32 -42.98 -3.71
N ASP A 42 20.46 -42.07 -2.76
CA ASP A 42 19.60 -40.90 -2.64
C ASP A 42 20.12 -39.82 -3.57
N VAL A 43 19.49 -39.66 -4.73
CA VAL A 43 19.66 -38.48 -5.58
C VAL A 43 18.82 -37.34 -4.99
N HIS A 44 19.12 -36.95 -3.76
CA HIS A 44 18.77 -35.62 -3.29
C HIS A 44 19.90 -34.70 -3.72
N THR A 45 19.72 -34.07 -4.89
CA THR A 45 20.53 -32.93 -5.30
C THR A 45 20.27 -31.81 -4.30
N THR A 46 21.07 -31.77 -3.23
CA THR A 46 21.13 -30.64 -2.32
C THR A 46 21.61 -29.46 -3.14
N VAL A 47 20.67 -28.59 -3.53
CA VAL A 47 21.00 -27.33 -4.18
C VAL A 47 21.74 -26.50 -3.14
N GLU A 48 23.08 -26.46 -3.24
CA GLU A 48 23.89 -25.61 -2.39
C GLU A 48 23.45 -24.16 -2.60
N VAL A 49 22.93 -23.54 -1.54
CA VAL A 49 22.53 -22.13 -1.57
C VAL A 49 23.82 -21.30 -1.65
N PRO A 50 24.07 -20.55 -2.74
CA PRO A 50 25.30 -19.79 -2.89
C PRO A 50 25.48 -18.78 -1.76
N SER A 51 26.71 -18.62 -1.27
CA SER A 51 27.04 -17.67 -0.21
C SER A 51 26.61 -16.24 -0.56
N LYS A 52 26.21 -15.46 0.46
CA LYS A 52 25.72 -14.07 0.33
C LYS A 52 26.64 -13.16 -0.50
N TRP A 53 27.96 -13.34 -0.35
CA TRP A 53 28.98 -12.54 -1.04
C TRP A 53 29.11 -12.89 -2.52
N SER A 54 28.97 -14.17 -2.87
CA SER A 54 29.00 -14.62 -4.26
C SER A 54 27.85 -14.00 -5.07
N ARG A 55 26.65 -13.89 -4.47
CA ARG A 55 25.48 -13.28 -5.13
C ARG A 55 25.63 -11.77 -5.36
N LEU A 56 26.27 -11.05 -4.45
CA LEU A 56 26.56 -9.61 -4.61
C LEU A 56 27.51 -9.37 -5.79
N HIS A 57 28.56 -10.19 -5.91
CA HIS A 57 29.57 -10.02 -6.94
C HIS A 57 29.05 -10.22 -8.37
N GLU A 58 28.07 -11.11 -8.55
CA GLU A 58 27.53 -11.42 -9.88
C GLU A 58 26.42 -10.46 -10.33
N MET A 59 26.01 -9.49 -9.49
CA MET A 59 24.82 -8.64 -9.69
C MET A 59 23.52 -9.42 -9.99
N ARG A 60 23.53 -10.75 -9.78
CA ARG A 60 22.37 -11.64 -9.94
C ARG A 60 21.25 -11.36 -8.94
N GLN A 61 21.47 -10.49 -7.95
CA GLN A 61 20.41 -10.01 -7.05
C GLN A 61 19.27 -9.27 -7.77
N LEU A 62 19.50 -8.82 -9.01
CA LEU A 62 18.46 -8.21 -9.84
C LEU A 62 17.65 -9.25 -10.65
N GLU A 63 18.08 -10.51 -10.66
CA GLU A 63 17.35 -11.62 -11.28
C GLU A 63 16.50 -12.29 -10.19
N VAL A 64 15.19 -12.22 -10.36
CA VAL A 64 14.23 -12.86 -9.45
C VAL A 64 13.83 -14.20 -10.01
N ASP A 65 13.82 -15.22 -9.17
CA ASP A 65 13.18 -16.50 -9.51
C ASP A 65 11.72 -16.24 -9.88
N SER A 66 11.33 -16.61 -11.09
CA SER A 66 9.96 -16.40 -11.57
C SER A 66 8.89 -17.05 -10.68
N GLU A 67 9.27 -18.05 -9.89
CA GLU A 67 8.41 -18.76 -8.93
C GLU A 67 8.02 -17.90 -7.72
N ILE A 68 8.90 -16.98 -7.28
CA ILE A 68 8.64 -16.10 -6.13
C ILE A 68 7.96 -14.79 -6.55
N LEU A 69 7.84 -14.52 -7.86
CA LEU A 69 7.10 -13.36 -8.36
C LEU A 69 5.61 -13.55 -8.14
N ARG A 70 5.09 -12.90 -7.10
CA ARG A 70 3.67 -12.88 -6.77
C ARG A 70 3.17 -11.46 -6.62
N GLY A 71 1.94 -11.22 -7.08
CA GLY A 71 1.29 -9.91 -7.04
C GLY A 71 -0.16 -9.99 -6.61
N ILE A 72 -0.71 -8.85 -6.20
CA ILE A 72 -2.12 -8.67 -5.84
C ILE A 72 -2.70 -7.51 -6.65
N THR A 73 -3.94 -7.60 -7.12
CA THR A 73 -4.56 -6.46 -7.80
C THR A 73 -4.82 -5.32 -6.82
N LEU A 74 -4.69 -4.07 -7.27
CA LEU A 74 -4.99 -2.91 -6.43
C LEU A 74 -6.41 -2.99 -5.85
N ARG A 75 -7.39 -3.40 -6.67
CA ARG A 75 -8.77 -3.65 -6.25
C ARG A 75 -8.85 -4.63 -5.08
N ALA A 76 -8.20 -5.79 -5.18
CA ALA A 76 -8.23 -6.81 -4.12
C ALA A 76 -7.59 -6.30 -2.82
N SER A 77 -6.53 -5.49 -2.90
CA SER A 77 -5.89 -4.89 -1.72
C SER A 77 -6.80 -3.90 -0.96
N LEU A 78 -7.73 -3.25 -1.67
CA LEU A 78 -8.65 -2.23 -1.13
C LEU A 78 -10.01 -2.79 -0.70
N ARG A 79 -10.36 -4.01 -1.12
CA ARG A 79 -11.59 -4.70 -0.67
C ARG A 79 -11.60 -4.95 0.85
N GLY A 80 -12.79 -5.15 1.41
CA GLY A 80 -12.97 -5.28 2.86
C GLY A 80 -12.64 -3.99 3.62
N GLY A 81 -12.85 -2.84 2.96
CA GLY A 81 -12.47 -1.52 3.48
C GLY A 81 -10.98 -1.44 3.79
N GLY A 82 -10.13 -1.92 2.88
CA GLY A 82 -8.67 -1.93 3.03
C GLY A 82 -8.20 -2.57 4.33
N ARG A 83 -8.84 -3.66 4.79
CA ARG A 83 -8.42 -4.38 6.02
C ARG A 83 -6.93 -4.73 5.98
N LEU A 84 -6.44 -5.09 4.79
CA LEU A 84 -5.03 -5.35 4.52
C LEU A 84 -4.12 -4.16 4.81
N TRP A 85 -4.56 -2.94 4.51
CA TRP A 85 -3.81 -1.72 4.78
C TRP A 85 -3.91 -1.27 6.24
N ARG A 86 -5.04 -1.54 6.88
CA ARG A 86 -5.36 -1.06 8.24
C ARG A 86 -4.73 -1.87 9.36
N ARG A 87 -4.31 -3.11 9.12
CA ARG A 87 -3.64 -3.98 10.10
C ARG A 87 -2.20 -4.23 9.69
N SER A 88 -1.27 -4.11 10.63
CA SER A 88 0.12 -4.50 10.37
C SER A 88 0.22 -6.01 10.26
N PRO A 89 1.04 -6.56 9.35
CA PRO A 89 1.33 -8.00 9.30
C PRO A 89 1.96 -8.53 10.59
N LEU A 90 2.60 -7.65 11.38
CA LEU A 90 3.22 -7.98 12.67
C LEU A 90 2.18 -8.23 13.77
N ASP A 91 0.97 -7.69 13.64
CA ASP A 91 -0.10 -7.83 14.64
C ASP A 91 -0.98 -9.06 14.39
N LEU A 92 -0.73 -9.80 13.31
CA LEU A 92 -1.51 -10.98 12.91
C LEU A 92 -0.88 -12.25 13.49
N ASP A 93 -1.70 -13.23 13.83
CA ASP A 93 -1.23 -14.57 14.20
C ASP A 93 -0.57 -15.27 12.99
N ASP A 94 0.28 -16.26 13.24
CA ASP A 94 0.99 -16.97 12.18
C ASP A 94 0.05 -17.64 11.16
N GLY A 95 -1.15 -18.04 11.60
CA GLY A 95 -2.19 -18.56 10.72
C GLY A 95 -2.72 -17.50 9.75
N GLU A 96 -3.15 -16.34 10.26
CA GLU A 96 -3.58 -15.21 9.41
C GLU A 96 -2.43 -14.68 8.52
N ARG A 97 -1.18 -14.66 9.01
CA ARG A 97 0.01 -14.26 8.24
C ARG A 97 0.26 -15.19 7.07
N ALA A 98 0.18 -16.51 7.27
CA ALA A 98 0.30 -17.49 6.20
C ALA A 98 -0.82 -17.33 5.15
N GLN A 99 -2.05 -16.98 5.58
CA GLN A 99 -3.16 -16.73 4.66
C GLN A 99 -2.98 -15.49 3.78
N LEU A 100 -2.13 -14.52 4.18
CA LEU A 100 -1.84 -13.36 3.33
C LEU A 100 -1.18 -13.80 2.01
N TRP A 101 -0.27 -14.77 2.06
CA TRP A 101 0.39 -15.32 0.87
C TRP A 101 -0.60 -15.88 -0.17
N ASN A 102 -1.69 -16.49 0.30
CA ASN A 102 -2.72 -17.06 -0.56
C ASN A 102 -3.56 -16.00 -1.30
N LYS A 103 -3.49 -14.73 -0.89
CA LYS A 103 -4.19 -13.62 -1.57
C LYS A 103 -3.42 -13.07 -2.75
N SER A 104 -2.11 -13.33 -2.85
CA SER A 104 -1.33 -13.02 -4.05
C SER A 104 -1.40 -14.18 -5.03
N ARG A 105 -1.18 -13.91 -6.31
CA ARG A 105 -1.06 -14.90 -7.40
C ARG A 105 0.31 -14.80 -8.05
N SER A 106 0.81 -15.88 -8.64
CA SER A 106 2.04 -15.81 -9.43
C SER A 106 1.84 -14.90 -10.65
N VAL A 107 2.81 -14.05 -10.92
CA VAL A 107 2.77 -13.03 -11.98
C VAL A 107 4.13 -12.93 -12.66
N GLN A 108 4.15 -12.48 -13.91
CA GLN A 108 5.41 -12.30 -14.66
C GLN A 108 5.99 -10.89 -14.49
N HIS A 109 5.15 -9.90 -14.21
CA HIS A 109 5.53 -8.50 -14.06
C HIS A 109 4.56 -7.78 -13.12
N PHE A 110 4.97 -6.61 -12.62
CA PHE A 110 4.12 -5.72 -11.83
C PHE A 110 3.83 -4.44 -12.59
N ASP A 111 2.58 -3.96 -12.51
CA ASP A 111 2.23 -2.63 -12.98
C ASP A 111 2.73 -1.57 -12.01
N VAL A 112 2.63 -1.85 -10.70
CA VAL A 112 2.96 -0.89 -9.64
C VAL A 112 3.68 -1.57 -8.48
N PHE A 113 4.82 -1.03 -8.08
CA PHE A 113 5.50 -1.37 -6.84
C PHE A 113 5.05 -0.41 -5.74
N LEU A 114 4.37 -0.90 -4.69
CA LEU A 114 3.88 -0.07 -3.59
C LEU A 114 4.90 -0.06 -2.43
N SER A 115 5.70 1.00 -2.36
CA SER A 115 6.62 1.24 -1.25
C SER A 115 5.91 1.99 -0.12
N HIS A 116 5.96 1.44 1.09
CA HIS A 116 5.30 2.04 2.25
C HIS A 116 5.93 1.56 3.57
N THR A 117 5.49 2.16 4.69
CA THR A 117 5.87 1.75 6.05
C THR A 117 4.65 1.35 6.84
N TRP A 118 4.68 0.18 7.50
CA TRP A 118 3.58 -0.32 8.33
C TRP A 118 3.35 0.49 9.62
N HIS A 119 4.34 1.27 10.07
CA HIS A 119 4.26 2.08 11.29
C HIS A 119 3.24 3.23 11.23
N THR A 120 2.78 3.62 10.03
CA THR A 120 1.84 4.73 9.87
C THR A 120 0.41 4.25 9.67
N PRO A 121 -0.60 5.00 10.19
CA PRO A 121 -1.99 4.59 10.14
C PRO A 121 -2.46 4.27 8.71
N GLY A 122 -2.81 3.01 8.49
CA GLY A 122 -3.19 2.47 7.18
C GLY A 122 -4.41 3.12 6.52
N LYS A 123 -5.30 3.72 7.31
CA LYS A 123 -6.52 4.39 6.80
C LYS A 123 -6.22 5.49 5.78
N TRP A 124 -5.12 6.22 5.95
CA TRP A 124 -4.74 7.30 5.04
C TRP A 124 -4.13 6.77 3.75
N LYS A 125 -3.38 5.66 3.82
CA LYS A 125 -2.85 4.95 2.64
C LYS A 125 -3.98 4.38 1.81
N MET A 126 -4.96 3.75 2.47
CA MET A 126 -6.18 3.28 1.81
C MET A 126 -6.92 4.44 1.15
N LEU A 127 -7.14 5.55 1.87
CA LEU A 127 -7.84 6.71 1.32
C LEU A 127 -7.10 7.33 0.12
N SER A 128 -5.77 7.44 0.18
CA SER A 128 -4.98 7.97 -0.93
C SER A 128 -5.06 7.07 -2.17
N LEU A 129 -4.96 5.76 -1.98
CA LEU A 129 -5.11 4.79 -3.07
C LEU A 129 -6.53 4.79 -3.65
N LEU A 130 -7.56 4.86 -2.81
CA LEU A 130 -8.95 4.99 -3.26
C LEU A 130 -9.14 6.27 -4.09
N MET A 131 -8.62 7.41 -3.62
CA MET A 131 -8.75 8.68 -4.31
C MET A 131 -7.98 8.67 -5.63
N GLN A 132 -6.75 8.15 -5.65
CA GLN A 132 -5.94 8.03 -6.87
C GLN A 132 -6.61 7.15 -7.92
N ALA A 133 -7.17 6.01 -7.51
CA ALA A 133 -7.78 5.07 -8.44
C ALA A 133 -9.24 5.43 -8.81
N GLY A 134 -9.95 6.18 -7.96
CA GLY A 134 -11.41 6.37 -8.06
C GLY A 134 -11.92 7.77 -8.34
N TRP A 135 -11.07 8.79 -8.41
CA TRP A 135 -11.53 10.17 -8.64
C TRP A 135 -12.35 10.34 -9.92
N LYS A 136 -12.00 9.64 -11.01
CA LYS A 136 -12.76 9.71 -12.28
C LYS A 136 -14.20 9.23 -12.12
N TRP A 137 -14.38 8.13 -11.38
CA TRP A 137 -15.69 7.58 -11.07
C TRP A 137 -16.50 8.52 -10.17
N VAL A 138 -15.85 9.11 -9.16
CA VAL A 138 -16.47 10.11 -8.29
C VAL A 138 -16.95 11.31 -9.09
N ILE A 139 -16.13 11.86 -10.00
CA ILE A 139 -16.53 12.97 -10.87
C ILE A 139 -17.70 12.57 -11.77
N PHE A 140 -17.66 11.38 -12.36
CA PHE A 140 -18.76 10.88 -13.20
C PHE A 140 -20.07 10.78 -12.41
N LEU A 141 -20.06 10.12 -11.25
CA LEU A 141 -21.24 9.95 -10.41
C LEU A 141 -21.79 11.30 -9.93
N ASN A 142 -20.92 12.22 -9.53
CA ASN A 142 -21.30 13.58 -9.15
C ASN A 142 -21.94 14.33 -10.33
N GLY A 143 -21.38 14.19 -11.55
CA GLY A 143 -21.95 14.77 -12.76
C GLY A 143 -23.36 14.27 -13.04
N VAL A 144 -23.58 12.95 -12.94
CA VAL A 144 -24.92 12.35 -13.10
C VAL A 144 -25.90 12.90 -12.07
N ILE A 145 -25.50 12.98 -10.80
CA ILE A 145 -26.36 13.51 -9.74
C ILE A 145 -26.68 14.99 -9.95
N GLN A 146 -25.70 15.80 -10.36
CA GLN A 146 -25.92 17.22 -10.64
C GLN A 146 -26.89 17.44 -11.80
N VAL A 147 -26.80 16.65 -12.88
CA VAL A 147 -27.76 16.69 -13.98
C VAL A 147 -29.16 16.31 -13.49
N LEU A 148 -29.29 15.24 -12.71
CA LEU A 148 -30.59 14.83 -12.14
C LEU A 148 -31.18 15.90 -11.22
N MET A 149 -30.37 16.49 -10.34
CA MET A 149 -30.81 17.60 -9.47
C MET A 149 -31.23 18.82 -10.27
N GLY A 150 -30.51 19.14 -11.35
CA GLY A 150 -30.87 20.21 -12.27
C GLY A 150 -32.24 19.97 -12.92
N ILE A 151 -32.48 18.75 -13.43
CA ILE A 151 -33.78 18.37 -14.01
C ILE A 151 -34.89 18.50 -12.97
N LEU A 152 -34.73 17.92 -11.78
CA LEU A 152 -35.74 17.96 -10.71
C LEU A 152 -36.05 19.39 -10.23
N SER A 153 -35.06 20.28 -10.27
CA SER A 153 -35.24 21.68 -9.91
C SER A 153 -35.99 22.45 -11.00
N VAL A 154 -35.70 22.20 -12.28
CA VAL A 154 -36.39 22.83 -13.42
C VAL A 154 -37.84 22.35 -13.54
N THR A 155 -38.11 21.09 -13.22
CA THR A 155 -39.48 20.54 -13.19
C THR A 155 -40.23 20.87 -11.90
N GLU A 156 -39.68 21.72 -11.04
CA GLU A 156 -40.26 22.14 -9.75
C GLU A 156 -40.63 20.97 -8.81
N MET A 157 -40.04 19.78 -9.02
CA MET A 157 -40.26 18.61 -8.17
C MET A 157 -39.44 18.70 -6.88
N LEU A 158 -38.28 19.36 -6.94
CA LEU A 158 -37.44 19.61 -5.78
C LEU A 158 -37.58 21.08 -5.36
N PRO A 159 -37.99 21.35 -4.10
CA PRO A 159 -38.12 22.73 -3.63
C PRO A 159 -36.74 23.39 -3.54
N VAL A 160 -36.72 24.69 -3.83
CA VAL A 160 -35.54 25.55 -3.73
C VAL A 160 -35.75 26.54 -2.58
N PRO A 161 -35.57 26.10 -1.32
CA PRO A 161 -36.05 26.85 -0.14
C PRO A 161 -35.25 28.11 0.18
N PHE A 162 -34.09 28.33 -0.45
CA PHE A 162 -33.23 29.47 -0.19
C PHE A 162 -33.12 30.34 -1.44
N GLU A 163 -33.17 31.65 -1.25
CA GLU A 163 -32.86 32.63 -2.28
C GLU A 163 -31.65 33.44 -1.82
N TYR A 164 -30.70 33.67 -2.72
CA TYR A 164 -29.62 34.63 -2.48
C TYR A 164 -29.65 35.72 -3.55
N ALA A 165 -29.50 36.97 -3.10
CA ALA A 165 -29.46 38.12 -4.00
C ALA A 165 -28.05 38.25 -4.58
N THR A 166 -27.89 38.00 -5.88
CA THR A 166 -26.61 38.23 -6.56
C THR A 166 -26.53 39.68 -7.01
N GLN A 167 -25.48 40.38 -6.59
CA GLN A 167 -25.16 41.72 -7.11
C GLN A 167 -24.01 41.60 -8.10
N CYS A 168 -24.34 41.40 -9.37
CA CYS A 168 -23.38 41.58 -10.45
C CYS A 168 -23.59 42.98 -11.08
N PRO A 169 -22.54 43.65 -11.60
CA PRO A 169 -22.73 44.89 -12.35
C PRO A 169 -23.75 44.65 -13.48
N ASN A 170 -24.85 45.41 -13.47
CA ASN A 170 -25.99 45.31 -14.40
C ASN A 170 -26.95 44.10 -14.24
N PHE A 171 -26.80 43.26 -13.23
CA PHE A 171 -27.70 42.12 -13.02
C PHE A 171 -28.03 41.94 -11.54
N LYS A 172 -29.26 42.34 -11.18
CA LYS A 172 -29.85 42.13 -9.86
C LYS A 172 -30.98 41.11 -10.01
N THR A 173 -30.66 39.85 -9.81
CA THR A 173 -31.67 38.79 -9.72
C THR A 173 -31.54 38.05 -8.39
N LYS A 174 -32.63 37.43 -7.97
CA LYS A 174 -32.58 36.43 -6.91
C LYS A 174 -32.36 35.07 -7.56
N VAL A 175 -31.33 34.38 -7.12
CA VAL A 175 -31.06 33.01 -7.59
C VAL A 175 -31.48 32.05 -6.48
N GLY A 176 -32.29 31.05 -6.85
CA GLY A 176 -32.65 29.97 -5.96
C GLY A 176 -31.44 29.07 -5.68
N TYR A 177 -31.27 28.63 -4.44
CA TYR A 177 -30.22 27.74 -4.00
C TYR A 177 -30.80 26.46 -3.39
N ALA A 178 -30.39 25.31 -3.92
CA ALA A 178 -30.82 23.98 -3.49
C ALA A 178 -29.69 23.29 -2.69
N PRO A 179 -29.66 23.39 -1.34
CA PRO A 179 -28.60 22.79 -0.52
C PRO A 179 -28.53 21.27 -0.65
N TRP A 180 -29.65 20.63 -1.02
CA TRP A 180 -29.73 19.21 -1.30
C TRP A 180 -28.71 18.77 -2.36
N ALA A 181 -28.43 19.60 -3.38
CA ALA A 181 -27.45 19.27 -4.41
C ALA A 181 -26.02 19.17 -3.83
N LEU A 182 -25.64 20.05 -2.91
CA LEU A 182 -24.35 19.96 -2.23
C LEU A 182 -24.26 18.73 -1.33
N LEU A 183 -25.30 18.48 -0.53
CA LEU A 183 -25.35 17.32 0.37
C LEU A 183 -25.26 16.01 -0.41
N LEU A 184 -26.04 15.88 -1.48
CA LEU A 184 -26.03 14.69 -2.33
C LEU A 184 -24.70 14.51 -3.05
N THR A 185 -24.07 15.60 -3.52
CA THR A 185 -22.73 15.53 -4.14
C THR A 185 -21.66 15.08 -3.15
N PHE A 186 -21.72 15.56 -1.91
CA PHE A 186 -20.82 15.13 -0.86
C PHE A 186 -21.01 13.64 -0.52
N LEU A 187 -22.27 13.23 -0.31
CA LEU A 187 -22.61 11.84 -0.03
C LEU A 187 -22.23 10.91 -1.19
N SER A 188 -22.49 11.29 -2.43
CA SER A 188 -22.12 10.51 -3.61
C SER A 188 -20.62 10.42 -3.80
N SER A 189 -19.87 11.46 -3.43
CA SER A 189 -18.41 11.40 -3.45
C SER A 189 -17.89 10.34 -2.48
N ILE A 190 -18.41 10.30 -1.24
CA ILE A 190 -18.04 9.29 -0.25
C ILE A 190 -18.48 7.90 -0.71
N LEU A 191 -19.75 7.74 -1.11
CA LEU A 191 -20.31 6.45 -1.52
C LEU A 191 -19.61 5.92 -2.77
N GLY A 192 -19.39 6.77 -3.78
CA GLY A 192 -18.67 6.41 -5.00
C GLY A 192 -17.23 5.99 -4.74
N LEU A 193 -16.55 6.67 -3.81
CA LEU A 193 -15.19 6.32 -3.41
C LEU A 193 -15.14 5.01 -2.59
N LEU A 194 -16.14 4.72 -1.79
CA LEU A 194 -16.19 3.47 -0.99
C LEU A 194 -16.71 2.27 -1.80
N SER A 195 -17.57 2.50 -2.80
CA SER A 195 -18.15 1.44 -3.62
C SER A 195 -17.19 0.94 -4.70
N ILE A 196 -16.20 1.75 -5.09
CA ILE A 196 -15.38 1.44 -6.27
C ILE A 196 -14.60 0.11 -6.22
N PRO A 197 -14.07 -0.39 -5.09
CA PRO A 197 -13.40 -1.69 -5.07
C PRO A 197 -14.36 -2.88 -5.28
N TYR A 198 -15.67 -2.63 -5.22
CA TYR A 198 -16.73 -3.62 -5.35
C TYR A 198 -17.45 -3.54 -6.71
N LEU A 199 -17.11 -2.56 -7.55
CA LEU A 199 -17.66 -2.49 -8.90
C LEU A 199 -17.11 -3.64 -9.76
N PRO A 200 -17.94 -4.20 -10.66
CA PRO A 200 -17.53 -5.25 -11.59
C PRO A 200 -16.48 -4.73 -12.60
N GLU A 201 -15.71 -5.67 -13.16
CA GLU A 201 -14.55 -5.42 -14.04
C GLU A 201 -14.84 -4.62 -15.33
N GLY A 202 -16.11 -4.37 -15.68
CA GLY A 202 -16.48 -3.57 -16.86
C GLY A 202 -16.84 -2.10 -16.59
N PHE A 203 -17.09 -1.70 -15.34
CA PHE A 203 -17.60 -0.36 -15.02
C PHE A 203 -16.51 0.63 -14.61
N ALA A 204 -15.46 0.15 -13.96
CA ALA A 204 -14.33 0.98 -13.57
C ALA A 204 -13.38 1.17 -14.77
N THR A 205 -12.75 2.34 -14.88
CA THR A 205 -11.73 2.57 -15.92
C THR A 205 -10.69 1.45 -15.87
N PRO A 206 -10.56 0.62 -16.93
CA PRO A 206 -9.85 -0.67 -16.86
C PRO A 206 -8.36 -0.53 -16.56
N LEU A 207 -7.76 0.65 -16.77
CA LEU A 207 -6.31 0.82 -16.65
C LEU A 207 -5.75 0.84 -15.21
N ALA A 208 -6.55 1.19 -14.19
CA ALA A 208 -5.99 1.48 -12.86
C ALA A 208 -6.33 0.43 -11.78
N TRP A 209 -7.46 -0.26 -11.90
CA TRP A 209 -7.98 -1.13 -10.84
C TRP A 209 -7.48 -2.56 -10.92
N ASP A 210 -7.27 -3.03 -12.16
CA ASP A 210 -6.76 -4.37 -12.44
C ASP A 210 -5.22 -4.40 -12.52
N ALA A 211 -4.59 -3.25 -12.25
CA ALA A 211 -3.16 -3.13 -12.07
C ALA A 211 -2.69 -4.12 -10.99
N VAL A 212 -1.77 -4.99 -11.39
CA VAL A 212 -1.10 -5.94 -10.52
C VAL A 212 -0.04 -5.18 -9.75
N CYS A 213 -0.18 -5.16 -8.43
CA CYS A 213 0.73 -4.47 -7.55
C CYS A 213 1.60 -5.45 -6.76
N PHE A 214 2.86 -5.06 -6.56
CA PHE A 214 3.68 -5.65 -5.52
C PHE A 214 3.35 -4.98 -4.18
N LEU A 215 3.06 -5.80 -3.17
CA LEU A 215 2.82 -5.40 -1.79
C LEU A 215 3.50 -6.41 -0.87
N ASP A 216 4.57 -5.96 -0.20
CA ASP A 216 5.47 -6.78 0.63
C ASP A 216 4.76 -7.81 1.52
N ALA A 217 3.75 -7.40 2.29
CA ALA A 217 3.03 -8.27 3.23
C ALA A 217 2.30 -9.47 2.60
N VAL A 218 1.96 -9.38 1.31
CA VAL A 218 1.18 -10.39 0.58
C VAL A 218 2.06 -11.12 -0.44
N CYS A 219 3.07 -10.42 -0.96
CA CYS A 219 3.93 -10.89 -2.04
C CYS A 219 5.24 -11.51 -1.52
N ILE A 220 5.57 -11.34 -0.24
CA ILE A 220 6.65 -12.04 0.48
C ILE A 220 6.04 -12.96 1.53
N HIS A 221 6.50 -14.20 1.60
CA HIS A 221 5.98 -15.17 2.55
C HIS A 221 6.35 -14.75 3.97
N GLN A 222 5.38 -14.66 4.87
CA GLN A 222 5.59 -14.07 6.20
C GLN A 222 6.04 -15.10 7.25
N THR A 223 5.75 -16.40 7.04
CA THR A 223 5.98 -17.46 8.04
C THR A 223 7.05 -18.49 7.65
N ASP A 224 7.45 -18.55 6.38
CA ASP A 224 8.47 -19.49 5.88
C ASP A 224 9.74 -18.67 5.74
N THR A 225 10.73 -18.95 6.58
CA THR A 225 11.97 -18.18 6.66
C THR A 225 12.76 -18.23 5.36
N GLY A 226 12.79 -19.36 4.66
CA GLY A 226 13.52 -19.53 3.41
C GLY A 226 12.87 -18.79 2.23
N LEU A 227 11.54 -18.78 2.17
CA LEU A 227 10.81 -17.95 1.18
C LEU A 227 10.86 -16.46 1.52
N MET A 228 10.77 -16.11 2.80
CA MET A 228 10.87 -14.74 3.28
C MET A 228 12.24 -14.14 2.93
N GLU A 229 13.32 -14.87 3.24
CA GLU A 229 14.69 -14.47 2.96
C GLU A 229 14.90 -14.27 1.45
N ARG A 230 14.45 -15.22 0.62
CA ARG A 230 14.49 -15.09 -0.85
C ARG A 230 13.72 -13.87 -1.34
N GLY A 231 12.53 -13.59 -0.78
CA GLY A 231 11.74 -12.41 -1.12
C GLY A 231 12.44 -11.09 -0.74
N ILE A 232 13.04 -11.03 0.45
CA ILE A 232 13.78 -9.83 0.92
C ILE A 232 14.99 -9.57 0.03
N TYR A 233 15.79 -10.60 -0.28
CA TYR A 233 16.94 -10.43 -1.16
C TYR A 233 16.54 -10.18 -2.63
N GLY A 234 15.37 -10.65 -3.06
CA GLY A 234 14.82 -10.43 -4.39
C GLY A 234 14.15 -9.06 -4.61
N LEU A 235 14.10 -8.19 -3.59
CA LEU A 235 13.37 -6.92 -3.65
C LEU A 235 13.84 -6.00 -4.79
N GLY A 236 15.15 -5.98 -5.07
CA GLY A 236 15.72 -5.21 -6.18
C GLY A 236 15.23 -5.70 -7.54
N GLY A 237 15.11 -7.01 -7.71
CA GLY A 237 14.56 -7.59 -8.92
C GLY A 237 13.03 -7.43 -9.03
N PHE A 238 12.28 -7.45 -7.92
CA PHE A 238 10.86 -7.08 -7.92
C PHE A 238 10.67 -5.66 -8.42
N LEU A 239 11.49 -4.72 -7.96
CA LEU A 239 11.48 -3.34 -8.43
C LEU A 239 11.82 -3.25 -9.93
N ARG A 240 12.83 -3.99 -10.40
CA ARG A 240 13.19 -4.06 -11.83
C ARG A 240 12.06 -4.61 -12.70
N SER A 241 11.29 -5.56 -12.18
CA SER A 241 10.12 -6.15 -12.86
C SER A 241 8.85 -5.29 -12.79
N SER A 242 8.91 -4.13 -12.12
CA SER A 242 7.78 -3.23 -11.93
C SER A 242 7.82 -2.07 -12.94
N ARG A 243 6.68 -1.74 -13.54
CA ARG A 243 6.55 -0.63 -14.48
C ARG A 243 6.61 0.74 -13.80
N GLU A 244 6.04 0.87 -12.60
CA GLU A 244 5.95 2.12 -11.85
C GLU A 244 6.29 1.89 -10.37
N LEU A 245 7.05 2.78 -9.74
CA LEU A 245 7.24 2.82 -8.30
C LEU A 245 6.33 3.89 -7.68
N ARG A 246 5.45 3.48 -6.75
CA ARG A 246 4.61 4.40 -5.97
C ARG A 246 5.01 4.36 -4.51
N VAL A 247 5.45 5.51 -4.01
CA VAL A 247 5.81 5.70 -2.60
C VAL A 247 4.63 6.31 -1.86
N LEU A 248 4.09 5.59 -0.89
CA LEU A 248 3.02 6.09 0.00
C LEU A 248 3.64 6.92 1.12
N TRP A 249 3.67 8.23 0.90
CA TRP A 249 4.28 9.20 1.79
C TRP A 249 3.72 9.16 3.21
N SER A 250 4.63 9.27 4.18
CA SER A 250 4.30 9.40 5.60
C SER A 250 5.33 10.28 6.32
N ARG A 251 4.95 10.89 7.46
CA ARG A 251 5.83 11.78 8.22
C ARG A 251 7.18 11.13 8.61
N PRO A 252 7.23 9.89 9.16
CA PRO A 252 8.49 9.25 9.53
C PRO A 252 9.43 9.02 8.34
N TYR A 253 8.86 8.80 7.15
CA TYR A 253 9.63 8.63 5.93
C TYR A 253 10.41 9.91 5.57
N LEU A 254 9.77 11.08 5.70
CA LEU A 254 10.41 12.37 5.46
C LEU A 254 11.45 12.74 6.51
N SER A 255 11.21 12.44 7.78
CA SER A 255 12.15 12.76 8.86
C SER A 255 13.49 12.02 8.73
N ARG A 256 13.50 10.80 8.16
CA ARG A 256 14.72 10.04 7.87
C ARG A 256 15.49 10.60 6.67
N LEU A 257 14.79 11.18 5.70
CA LEU A 257 15.37 11.86 4.55
C LEU A 257 15.86 13.28 4.87
N SER A 258 15.28 13.93 5.88
CA SER A 258 15.60 15.33 6.22
C SER A 258 16.84 15.50 7.08
N LEU A 259 17.35 14.43 7.72
CA LEU A 259 18.49 14.55 8.66
C LEU A 259 19.88 14.32 8.04
N GLY A 260 19.98 14.05 6.74
CA GLY A 260 21.29 13.86 6.10
C GLY A 260 21.22 13.70 4.59
N SER A 261 21.40 14.81 3.87
CA SER A 261 22.01 14.88 2.53
C SER A 261 21.34 14.21 1.32
N CYS A 262 20.25 13.43 1.47
CA CYS A 262 19.73 12.62 0.35
C CYS A 262 18.54 13.25 -0.43
N TRP A 263 18.17 14.50 -0.16
CA TRP A 263 17.11 15.19 -0.94
C TRP A 263 17.53 15.53 -2.38
N CYS A 264 18.84 15.57 -2.68
CA CYS A 264 19.32 16.04 -3.99
C CYS A 264 19.18 15.03 -5.13
N ILE A 265 18.86 13.76 -4.88
CA ILE A 265 18.83 12.72 -5.92
C ILE A 265 17.41 12.49 -6.48
N LEU A 266 16.35 12.69 -5.68
CA LEU A 266 14.99 12.31 -6.08
C LEU A 266 14.26 13.31 -7.00
N PHE A 267 14.82 14.49 -7.23
CA PHE A 267 14.22 15.53 -8.10
C PHE A 267 14.96 15.73 -9.43
N ARG A 268 15.86 14.81 -9.80
CA ARG A 268 16.64 14.88 -11.05
C ARG A 268 16.55 13.59 -11.90
N ILE A 269 15.37 12.98 -11.93
CA ILE A 269 14.99 11.95 -12.91
C ILE A 269 13.81 12.47 -13.71
#